data_AF-A0A4Y2HIN0-F1
#
_entry.id   AF-A0A4Y2HIN0-F1
#
_cell.length_a   1.000
_cell.length_b   1.000
_cell.length_c   1.000
_cell.angle_alpha   90.00
_cell.angle_beta   90.00
_cell.angle_gamma   90.00
#
_symmetry.space_group_name_H-M   'P 1'
#
loop_
_entity.id
_entity.type
_entity.pdbx_description
1 polymer ?
#
loop_
_entity_poly.entity_id
_entity_poly.type
_entity_poly.pdbx_seq_one_letter_code
_entity_poly.pdbx_strand_id
1 'polypeptide(L)'
;MFELETALSRAHDTSPGPDGIAYNMLCHLNTTSLSHLLFLFNRIWTEQKYPSQWHEAIVISILKPGKDPSNPLLYRPVALTSCLCKTFECMVNARLVFELEKQGCISPLQSGFRRGQSTFDNLVLLETQIRNAFVRRNHLVSIFFDIEKAYDRIWQYRILLTLFNFGFRGNLPIFLRNFLSHRTFQVRMGNFYSNHFIQTEGVPQGSVLRVTLFIIHLSQILNFLPSYVHGSLYVDDLQISCQGSNMNMIERQLQNAMNKLVAWCDKNGHTISAEKSRCIHFCRKRNIHLDPNIQIRNVPIPVVNEIRFLGVIFDGKLGKLTFLPHILHLQKKCERSLNILKVLSRTSWGCQSNFPSPCLPSSHSLQY
;
A
#
# COMPACT_ATOMS: atom_id res chain seq x y z
N MET A 1 -16.96 27.16 -0.35
CA MET A 1 -17.98 26.37 -1.06
C MET A 1 -17.35 25.40 -2.04
N PHE A 2 -16.57 25.87 -3.03
CA PHE A 2 -15.90 25.03 -4.04
C PHE A 2 -15.18 23.77 -3.50
N GLU A 3 -14.36 23.91 -2.45
CA GLU A 3 -13.66 22.75 -1.86
C GLU A 3 -14.61 21.69 -1.29
N LEU A 4 -15.73 22.11 -0.69
CA LEU A 4 -16.75 21.22 -0.13
C LEU A 4 -17.47 20.45 -1.24
N GLU A 5 -17.89 21.16 -2.29
CA GLU A 5 -18.54 20.54 -3.47
C GLU A 5 -17.57 19.60 -4.20
N THR A 6 -16.30 19.97 -4.28
CA THR A 6 -15.25 19.10 -4.83
C THR A 6 -15.04 17.85 -3.98
N ALA A 7 -15.07 17.97 -2.65
CA ALA A 7 -14.96 16.82 -1.75
C ALA A 7 -16.16 15.88 -1.88
N LEU A 8 -17.38 16.42 -1.99
CA LEU A 8 -18.60 15.63 -2.16
C LEU A 8 -18.68 14.96 -3.54
N SER A 9 -18.32 15.65 -4.62
CA SER A 9 -18.35 15.07 -5.98
C SER A 9 -17.35 13.93 -6.19
N ARG A 10 -16.27 13.89 -5.41
CA ARG A 10 -15.27 12.81 -5.41
C ARG A 10 -15.62 11.67 -4.44
N ALA A 11 -16.61 11.85 -3.58
CA ALA A 11 -16.99 10.83 -2.64
C ALA A 11 -17.74 9.69 -3.34
N HIS A 12 -17.44 8.46 -2.93
CA HIS A 12 -18.20 7.28 -3.33
C HIS A 12 -19.17 6.89 -2.22
N ASP A 13 -20.32 6.34 -2.59
CA ASP A 13 -21.25 5.79 -1.62
C ASP A 13 -20.60 4.64 -0.85
N THR A 14 -20.35 4.92 0.44
CA THR A 14 -19.76 3.97 1.39
C THR A 14 -20.69 3.82 2.58
N SER A 15 -20.54 2.71 3.31
CA SER A 15 -21.33 2.47 4.51
C SER A 15 -21.13 3.58 5.55
N PRO A 16 -22.22 4.06 6.18
CA PRO A 16 -22.16 5.13 7.17
C PRO A 16 -21.43 4.68 8.44
N GLY A 17 -20.97 5.67 9.22
CA GLY A 17 -20.41 5.46 10.54
C GLY A 17 -21.49 5.29 11.62
N PRO A 18 -21.12 5.42 12.90
CA PRO A 18 -22.06 5.34 14.03
C PRO A 18 -23.19 6.37 13.99
N ASP A 19 -22.97 7.50 13.29
CA ASP A 19 -23.95 8.59 13.13
C ASP A 19 -25.07 8.28 12.11
N GLY A 20 -24.93 7.21 11.33
CA GLY A 20 -25.93 6.80 10.34
C GLY A 20 -26.00 7.71 9.10
N ILE A 21 -25.10 8.68 8.96
CA ILE A 21 -25.13 9.65 7.86
C ILE A 21 -24.38 9.09 6.66
N ALA A 22 -25.09 8.87 5.56
CA ALA A 22 -24.54 8.36 4.31
C ALA A 22 -24.10 9.48 3.35
N TYR A 23 -23.17 9.20 2.44
CA TYR A 23 -22.75 10.16 1.41
C TYR A 23 -23.91 10.60 0.51
N ASN A 24 -24.79 9.66 0.13
CA ASN A 24 -26.01 9.97 -0.60
C ASN A 24 -26.85 11.10 0.05
N MET A 25 -26.95 11.13 1.40
CA MET A 25 -27.67 12.21 2.10
C MET A 25 -26.96 13.55 1.93
N LEU A 26 -25.63 13.57 1.98
CA LEU A 26 -24.82 14.79 1.84
C LEU A 26 -24.86 15.34 0.41
N CYS A 27 -24.83 14.46 -0.60
CA CYS A 27 -24.86 14.85 -2.02
C CYS A 27 -26.19 15.46 -2.44
N HIS A 28 -27.30 15.17 -1.74
CA HIS A 28 -28.63 15.69 -2.02
C HIS A 28 -29.02 16.89 -1.15
N LEU A 29 -28.09 17.44 -0.36
CA LEU A 29 -28.34 18.66 0.40
C LEU A 29 -28.52 19.86 -0.54
N ASN A 30 -29.46 20.74 -0.21
CA ASN A 30 -29.61 22.02 -0.89
C ASN A 30 -28.45 22.98 -0.53
N THR A 31 -28.28 24.04 -1.35
CA THR A 31 -27.20 25.03 -1.19
C THR A 31 -27.18 25.68 0.19
N THR A 32 -28.34 25.95 0.78
CA THR A 32 -28.45 26.51 2.14
C THR A 32 -27.88 25.55 3.19
N SER A 33 -28.25 24.27 3.12
CA SER A 33 -27.78 23.24 4.04
C SER A 33 -26.28 22.99 3.90
N LEU A 34 -25.77 22.98 2.65
CA LEU A 34 -24.33 22.93 2.40
C LEU A 34 -23.59 24.15 2.96
N SER A 35 -24.20 25.34 2.93
CA SER A 35 -23.62 26.54 3.52
C SER A 35 -23.53 26.44 5.04
N HIS A 36 -24.57 25.90 5.69
CA HIS A 36 -24.53 25.61 7.14
C HIS A 36 -23.48 24.55 7.48
N LEU A 37 -23.36 23.50 6.65
CA LEU A 37 -22.34 22.48 6.82
C LEU A 37 -20.92 23.07 6.69
N LEU A 38 -20.72 23.94 5.70
CA LEU A 38 -19.45 24.65 5.53
C LEU A 38 -19.15 25.56 6.73
N PHE A 39 -20.16 26.26 7.26
CA PHE A 39 -20.02 27.05 8.47
C PHE A 39 -19.59 26.19 9.66
N LEU A 40 -20.21 25.02 9.84
CA LEU A 40 -19.81 24.04 10.85
C LEU A 40 -18.35 23.61 10.67
N PHE A 41 -17.92 23.24 9.46
CA PHE A 41 -16.54 22.85 9.18
C PHE A 41 -15.53 23.96 9.47
N ASN A 42 -15.86 25.20 9.10
CA ASN A 42 -15.01 26.35 9.39
C ASN A 42 -14.92 26.61 10.91
N ARG A 43 -16.02 26.47 11.64
CA ARG A 43 -16.01 26.55 13.11
C ARG A 43 -15.17 25.45 13.75
N ILE A 44 -15.30 24.20 13.29
CA ILE A 44 -14.44 23.10 13.76
C ILE A 44 -12.97 23.43 13.50
N TRP A 45 -12.65 23.98 12.32
CA TRP A 45 -11.28 24.35 11.96
C TRP A 45 -10.69 25.47 12.83
N THR A 46 -11.50 26.45 13.24
CA THR A 46 -11.03 27.59 14.06
C THR A 46 -11.07 27.27 15.55
N GLU A 47 -12.15 26.67 16.04
CA GLU A 47 -12.38 26.36 17.46
C GLU A 47 -11.69 25.05 17.89
N GLN A 48 -11.30 24.19 16.94
CA GLN A 48 -10.57 22.93 17.17
C GLN A 48 -11.35 21.89 18.02
N LYS A 49 -12.69 22.04 18.08
CA LYS A 49 -13.61 21.14 18.79
C LYS A 49 -14.38 20.27 17.80
N TYR A 50 -14.41 18.97 18.07
CA TYR A 50 -15.06 17.98 17.21
C TYR A 50 -16.31 17.41 17.87
N PRO A 51 -17.30 16.98 17.07
CA PRO A 51 -18.33 16.09 17.56
C PRO A 51 -17.69 14.82 18.14
N SER A 52 -18.08 14.42 19.35
CA SER A 52 -17.54 13.22 20.01
C SER A 52 -17.71 11.95 19.15
N GLN A 53 -18.85 11.83 18.46
CA GLN A 53 -19.15 10.73 17.53
C GLN A 53 -18.13 10.57 16.39
N TRP A 54 -17.36 11.61 16.04
CA TRP A 54 -16.33 11.51 14.99
C TRP A 54 -15.06 10.77 15.46
N HIS A 55 -14.89 10.62 16.77
CA HIS A 55 -13.81 9.82 17.36
C HIS A 55 -14.16 8.33 17.44
N GLU A 56 -15.43 7.98 17.27
CA GLU A 56 -15.94 6.61 17.30
C GLU A 56 -15.87 5.95 15.90
N ALA A 57 -15.63 4.64 15.88
CA ALA A 57 -15.65 3.85 14.66
C ALA A 57 -16.27 2.46 14.88
N ILE A 58 -16.99 1.97 13.88
CA ILE A 58 -17.46 0.57 13.85
C ILE A 58 -16.53 -0.23 12.94
N VAL A 59 -15.80 -1.18 13.52
CA VAL A 59 -14.91 -2.08 12.79
C VAL A 59 -15.69 -3.30 12.31
N ILE A 60 -15.72 -3.49 11.00
CA ILE A 60 -16.23 -4.70 10.34
C ILE A 60 -15.07 -5.51 9.77
N SER A 61 -15.10 -6.83 9.90
CA SER A 61 -14.06 -7.71 9.38
C SER A 61 -14.46 -8.31 8.03
N ILE A 62 -13.69 -8.00 6.97
CA ILE A 62 -13.92 -8.52 5.62
C ILE A 62 -12.89 -9.61 5.31
N LEU A 63 -13.35 -10.82 4.96
CA LEU A 63 -12.46 -11.93 4.61
C LEU A 63 -11.67 -11.62 3.34
N LYS A 64 -10.36 -11.91 3.33
CA LYS A 64 -9.54 -11.81 2.12
C LYS A 64 -10.09 -12.80 1.06
N PRO A 65 -10.21 -12.41 -0.23
CA PRO A 65 -10.77 -13.26 -1.26
C PRO A 65 -10.07 -14.63 -1.36
N GLY A 66 -10.86 -15.72 -1.39
CA GLY A 66 -10.35 -17.08 -1.57
C GLY A 66 -9.52 -17.63 -0.39
N LYS A 67 -9.70 -17.09 0.82
CA LYS A 67 -9.02 -17.55 2.04
C LYS A 67 -9.98 -18.29 2.97
N ASP A 68 -9.41 -19.12 3.84
CA ASP A 68 -10.17 -19.89 4.83
C ASP A 68 -10.88 -18.96 5.83
N PRO A 69 -12.22 -19.02 5.94
CA PRO A 69 -13.00 -18.25 6.90
C PRO A 69 -12.66 -18.57 8.37
N SER A 70 -12.08 -19.73 8.65
CA SER A 70 -11.81 -20.19 10.02
C SER A 70 -10.62 -19.47 10.66
N ASN A 71 -9.77 -18.80 9.87
CA ASN A 71 -8.57 -18.14 10.36
C ASN A 71 -8.79 -16.61 10.48
N PRO A 72 -8.84 -16.05 11.70
CA PRO A 72 -9.06 -14.61 11.93
C PRO A 72 -7.99 -13.70 11.30
N LEU A 73 -6.75 -14.18 11.13
CA LEU A 73 -5.64 -13.40 10.54
C LEU A 73 -5.84 -13.15 9.03
N LEU A 74 -6.77 -13.86 8.40
CA LEU A 74 -7.12 -13.71 7.00
C LEU A 74 -8.22 -12.68 6.77
N TYR A 75 -8.75 -12.06 7.82
CA TYR A 75 -9.69 -10.95 7.71
C TYR A 75 -8.95 -9.60 7.64
N ARG A 76 -9.57 -8.63 6.99
CA ARG A 76 -9.18 -7.22 6.97
C ARG A 76 -10.19 -6.43 7.80
N PRO A 77 -9.78 -5.79 8.91
CA PRO A 77 -10.66 -4.87 9.60
C PRO A 77 -10.91 -3.64 8.73
N VAL A 78 -12.12 -3.10 8.73
CA VAL A 78 -12.48 -1.84 8.07
C VAL A 78 -13.24 -1.00 9.08
N ALA A 79 -12.72 0.19 9.37
CA ALA A 79 -13.32 1.12 10.31
C ALA A 79 -14.31 2.04 9.57
N LEU A 80 -15.59 1.90 9.92
CA LEU A 80 -16.65 2.78 9.48
C LEU A 80 -16.67 4.02 10.38
N THR A 81 -16.16 5.13 9.85
CA THR A 81 -16.22 6.46 10.48
C THR A 81 -17.28 7.32 9.78
N SER A 82 -17.74 8.36 10.48
CA SER A 82 -18.73 9.34 9.97
C SER A 82 -18.38 9.85 8.57
N CYS A 83 -19.34 9.81 7.64
CA CYS A 83 -19.16 10.36 6.29
C CYS A 83 -18.98 11.88 6.32
N LEU A 84 -19.61 12.58 7.27
CA LEU A 84 -19.37 14.01 7.49
C LEU A 84 -17.91 14.28 7.88
N CYS A 85 -17.38 13.48 8.82
CA CYS A 85 -15.98 13.57 9.22
C CYS A 85 -15.05 13.34 8.03
N LYS A 86 -15.28 12.28 7.24
CA LYS A 86 -14.48 11.98 6.04
C LYS A 86 -14.54 13.09 4.99
N THR A 87 -15.68 13.76 4.81
CA THR A 87 -15.80 14.92 3.91
C THR A 87 -14.90 16.07 4.38
N PHE A 88 -14.90 16.36 5.68
CA PHE A 88 -14.01 17.36 6.26
C PHE A 88 -12.53 16.96 6.13
N GLU A 89 -12.20 15.70 6.44
CA GLU A 89 -10.86 15.15 6.23
C GLU A 89 -10.40 15.31 4.77
N CYS A 90 -11.29 15.10 3.79
CA CYS A 90 -10.98 15.24 2.38
C CYS A 90 -10.57 16.68 2.01
N MET A 91 -11.31 17.67 2.50
CA MET A 91 -10.98 19.08 2.30
C MET A 91 -9.62 19.44 2.93
N VAL A 92 -9.40 19.00 4.18
CA VAL A 92 -8.13 19.24 4.87
C VAL A 92 -6.97 18.53 4.16
N ASN A 93 -7.18 17.29 3.71
CA ASN A 93 -6.18 16.51 3.00
C ASN A 93 -5.78 17.17 1.67
N ALA A 94 -6.75 17.72 0.93
CA ALA A 94 -6.47 18.44 -0.31
C ALA A 94 -5.54 19.64 -0.08
N ARG A 95 -5.77 20.41 0.99
CA ARG A 95 -4.91 21.55 1.39
C ARG A 95 -3.53 21.07 1.87
N LEU A 96 -3.48 20.02 2.67
CA LEU A 96 -2.24 19.42 3.16
C LEU A 96 -1.35 18.94 1.99
N VAL A 97 -1.93 18.17 1.05
CA VAL A 97 -1.21 17.67 -0.13
C VAL A 97 -0.68 18.82 -0.98
N PHE A 98 -1.48 19.86 -1.21
CA PHE A 98 -1.04 21.03 -1.96
C PHE A 98 0.22 21.68 -1.35
N GLU A 99 0.22 21.88 -0.03
CA GLU A 99 1.37 22.51 0.64
C GLU A 99 2.60 21.59 0.69
N LEU A 100 2.41 20.28 0.89
CA LEU A 100 3.51 19.29 0.87
C LEU A 100 4.21 19.23 -0.49
N GLU A 101 3.44 19.26 -1.58
CA GLU A 101 3.98 19.25 -2.94
C GLU A 101 4.68 20.58 -3.26
N LYS A 102 4.07 21.70 -2.87
CA LYS A 102 4.64 23.05 -3.06
C LYS A 102 5.99 23.22 -2.36
N GLN A 103 6.13 22.69 -1.14
CA GLN A 103 7.37 22.76 -0.36
C GLN A 103 8.38 21.65 -0.71
N GLY A 104 8.01 20.68 -1.57
CA GLY A 104 8.88 19.55 -1.91
C GLY A 104 9.16 18.62 -0.73
N CYS A 105 8.24 18.53 0.24
CA CYS A 105 8.45 17.74 1.47
C CYS A 105 8.44 16.22 1.21
N ILE A 106 7.75 15.78 0.15
CA ILE A 106 7.66 14.37 -0.23
C ILE A 106 8.74 14.06 -1.27
N SER A 107 9.58 13.07 -0.96
CA SER A 107 10.64 12.62 -1.88
C SER A 107 10.07 12.31 -3.27
N PRO A 108 10.74 12.71 -4.36
CA PRO A 108 10.31 12.37 -5.73
C PRO A 108 10.33 10.87 -6.00
N LEU A 109 11.04 10.09 -5.17
CA LEU A 109 11.14 8.63 -5.26
C LEU A 109 9.96 7.89 -4.59
N GLN A 110 9.03 8.61 -3.98
CA GLN A 110 7.76 8.10 -3.47
C GLN A 110 6.64 8.48 -4.43
N SER A 111 6.08 7.48 -5.13
CA SER A 111 5.09 7.67 -6.20
C SER A 111 3.68 7.21 -5.84
N GLY A 112 3.53 6.53 -4.70
CA GLY A 112 2.24 6.04 -4.22
C GLY A 112 1.25 7.17 -3.91
N PHE A 113 0.01 7.06 -4.41
CA PHE A 113 -1.11 7.99 -4.17
C PHE A 113 -0.79 9.48 -4.33
N ARG A 114 0.15 9.83 -5.22
CA ARG A 114 0.43 11.22 -5.60
C ARG A 114 -0.21 11.57 -6.93
N ARG A 115 -0.61 12.83 -7.07
CA ARG A 115 -1.25 13.30 -8.30
C ARG A 115 -0.23 13.27 -9.44
N GLY A 116 -0.61 12.66 -10.56
CA GLY A 116 0.24 12.57 -11.75
C GLY A 116 1.36 11.52 -11.64
N GLN A 117 1.38 10.73 -10.58
CA GLN A 117 2.28 9.58 -10.44
C GLN A 117 1.47 8.28 -10.38
N SER A 118 2.10 7.20 -10.78
CA SER A 118 1.49 5.88 -10.88
C SER A 118 2.51 4.80 -10.51
N THR A 119 2.05 3.54 -10.46
CA THR A 119 2.96 2.40 -10.31
C THR A 119 3.98 2.32 -11.44
N PHE A 120 3.65 2.88 -12.61
CA PHE A 120 4.51 2.87 -13.80
C PHE A 120 5.83 3.61 -13.58
N ASP A 121 5.84 4.69 -12.79
CA ASP A 121 7.04 5.49 -12.56
C ASP A 121 8.14 4.66 -11.88
N ASN A 122 7.79 3.91 -10.83
CA ASN A 122 8.71 3.00 -10.13
C ASN A 122 9.16 1.83 -11.03
N LEU A 123 8.25 1.32 -11.86
CA LEU A 123 8.54 0.24 -12.81
C LEU A 123 9.57 0.68 -13.85
N VAL A 124 9.36 1.85 -14.46
CA VAL A 124 10.27 2.44 -15.45
C VAL A 124 11.61 2.79 -14.81
N LEU A 125 11.61 3.32 -13.59
CA LEU A 125 12.84 3.63 -12.86
C LEU A 125 13.69 2.36 -12.66
N LEU A 126 13.09 1.28 -12.17
CA LEU A 126 13.78 0.00 -11.99
C LEU A 126 14.25 -0.59 -13.32
N GLU A 127 13.40 -0.63 -14.34
CA GLU A 127 13.74 -1.12 -15.67
C GLU A 127 14.93 -0.35 -16.27
N THR A 128 14.93 0.96 -16.12
CA THR A 128 16.01 1.83 -16.59
C THR A 128 17.32 1.53 -15.86
N GLN A 129 17.28 1.32 -14.54
CA GLN A 129 18.46 0.90 -13.78
C GLN A 129 19.00 -0.45 -14.25
N ILE A 130 18.12 -1.43 -14.49
CA ILE A 130 18.49 -2.76 -15.01
C ILE A 130 19.18 -2.62 -16.37
N ARG A 131 18.56 -1.88 -17.30
CA ARG A 131 19.11 -1.65 -18.64
C ARG A 131 20.45 -0.92 -18.60
N ASN A 132 20.60 0.09 -17.76
CA ASN A 132 21.85 0.83 -17.59
C ASN A 132 22.97 -0.06 -17.04
N ALA A 133 22.67 -0.91 -16.05
CA ALA A 133 23.63 -1.88 -15.54
C ALA A 133 24.06 -2.88 -16.62
N PHE A 134 23.13 -3.35 -17.46
CA PHE A 134 23.43 -4.22 -18.59
C PHE A 134 24.35 -3.58 -19.63
N VAL A 135 24.10 -2.32 -20.00
CA VAL A 135 24.96 -1.57 -20.94
C VAL A 135 26.37 -1.43 -20.38
N ARG A 136 26.49 -1.12 -19.09
CA ARG A 136 27.78 -0.98 -18.39
C ARG A 136 28.46 -2.31 -18.04
N ARG A 137 27.83 -3.44 -18.38
CA ARG A 137 28.27 -4.79 -17.97
C ARG A 137 28.49 -4.91 -16.45
N ASN A 138 27.66 -4.22 -15.67
CA ASN A 138 27.66 -4.26 -14.21
C ASN A 138 26.67 -5.31 -13.69
N HIS A 139 26.82 -5.64 -12.41
CA HIS A 139 25.81 -6.30 -11.62
C HIS A 139 24.85 -5.24 -11.08
N LEU A 140 23.56 -5.53 -11.07
CA LEU A 140 22.55 -4.77 -10.32
C LEU A 140 21.84 -5.75 -9.39
N VAL A 141 21.92 -5.50 -8.09
CA VAL A 141 21.19 -6.27 -7.08
C VAL A 141 20.06 -5.39 -6.57
N SER A 142 18.83 -5.93 -6.57
CA SER A 142 17.63 -5.25 -6.10
C SER A 142 16.96 -6.05 -5.00
N ILE A 143 16.57 -5.38 -3.93
CA ILE A 143 15.88 -5.96 -2.78
C ILE A 143 14.51 -5.32 -2.67
N PHE A 144 13.50 -6.16 -2.47
CA PHE A 144 12.11 -5.76 -2.29
C PHE A 144 11.68 -6.16 -0.89
N PHE A 145 11.13 -5.20 -0.17
CA PHE A 145 10.82 -5.33 1.24
C PHE A 145 9.32 -5.53 1.46
N ASP A 146 8.99 -6.39 2.43
CA ASP A 146 7.65 -6.49 2.99
C ASP A 146 7.66 -5.83 4.38
N ILE A 147 7.05 -4.65 4.49
CA ILE A 147 6.90 -3.93 5.77
C ILE A 147 5.63 -4.43 6.46
N GLU A 148 5.78 -5.08 7.60
CA GLU A 148 4.67 -5.71 8.29
C GLU A 148 3.72 -4.70 8.91
N LYS A 149 2.42 -4.80 8.55
CA LYS A 149 1.34 -4.00 9.13
C LYS A 149 1.68 -2.50 9.20
N ALA A 150 2.31 -1.98 8.15
CA ALA A 150 2.94 -0.66 8.13
C ALA A 150 1.99 0.47 8.58
N TYR A 151 0.70 0.37 8.27
CA TYR A 151 -0.31 1.35 8.67
C TYR A 151 -0.77 1.27 10.13
N ASP A 152 -0.76 0.08 10.72
CA ASP A 152 -1.30 -0.15 12.06
C ASP A 152 -0.27 0.25 13.14
N ARG A 153 1.00 0.38 12.75
CA ARG A 153 2.13 0.69 13.64
C ARG A 153 2.64 2.11 13.52
N ILE A 154 1.95 2.99 12.79
CA ILE A 154 2.42 4.37 12.64
C ILE A 154 2.26 5.10 13.96
N TRP A 155 3.39 5.56 14.50
CA TRP A 155 3.41 6.33 15.73
C TRP A 155 2.91 7.76 15.48
N GLN A 156 1.78 8.12 16.08
CA GLN A 156 1.11 9.40 15.87
C GLN A 156 2.02 10.60 16.17
N TYR A 157 2.80 10.51 17.26
CA TYR A 157 3.74 11.56 17.64
C TYR A 157 4.82 11.80 16.58
N ARG A 158 5.28 10.75 15.89
CA ARG A 158 6.29 10.88 14.82
C ARG A 158 5.73 11.65 13.63
N ILE A 159 4.49 11.39 13.22
CA ILE A 159 3.85 12.14 12.13
C ILE A 159 3.79 13.63 12.47
N LEU A 160 3.32 13.96 13.68
CA LEU A 160 3.21 15.35 14.13
C LEU A 160 4.58 16.04 14.19
N LEU A 161 5.61 15.33 14.66
CA LEU A 161 6.99 15.83 14.68
C LEU A 161 7.52 16.05 13.25
N THR A 162 7.28 15.14 12.32
CA THR A 162 7.69 15.29 10.91
C THR A 162 7.02 16.52 10.28
N LEU A 163 5.72 16.71 10.49
CA LEU A 163 5.02 17.91 10.01
C LEU A 163 5.56 19.19 10.65
N PHE A 164 5.89 19.15 11.94
CA PHE A 164 6.53 20.27 12.61
C PHE A 164 7.92 20.57 12.00
N ASN A 165 8.71 19.55 11.68
CA ASN A 165 10.03 19.72 11.07
C ASN A 165 9.95 20.28 9.64
N PHE A 166 8.88 20.00 8.91
CA PHE A 166 8.59 20.62 7.61
C PHE A 166 8.14 22.09 7.72
N GLY A 167 7.91 22.60 8.93
CA GLY A 167 7.50 23.99 9.14
C GLY A 167 5.99 24.19 9.20
N PHE A 168 5.17 23.13 9.22
CA PHE A 168 3.73 23.28 9.43
C PHE A 168 3.45 23.80 10.86
N ARG A 169 2.68 24.88 10.95
CA ARG A 169 2.26 25.55 12.21
C ARG A 169 0.77 25.90 12.15
N GLY A 170 0.21 26.31 13.30
CA GLY A 170 -1.18 26.75 13.40
C GLY A 170 -2.20 25.61 13.44
N ASN A 171 -3.36 25.79 12.80
CA ASN A 171 -4.51 24.91 12.97
C ASN A 171 -4.31 23.50 12.39
N LEU A 172 -3.51 23.33 11.34
CA LEU A 172 -3.37 22.03 10.67
C LEU A 172 -2.71 20.95 11.55
N PRO A 173 -1.53 21.17 12.17
CA PRO A 173 -0.97 20.22 13.14
C PRO A 173 -1.90 19.96 14.34
N ILE A 174 -2.62 20.98 14.81
CA ILE A 174 -3.55 20.84 15.95
C ILE A 174 -4.76 20.01 15.54
N PHE A 175 -5.29 20.24 14.34
CA PHE A 175 -6.36 19.44 13.76
C PHE A 175 -5.94 17.97 13.69
N LEU A 176 -4.76 17.67 13.15
CA LEU A 176 -4.26 16.29 13.04
C LEU A 176 -4.04 15.65 14.41
N ARG A 177 -3.49 16.39 15.38
CA ARG A 177 -3.32 15.91 16.75
C ARG A 177 -4.67 15.52 17.36
N ASN A 178 -5.66 16.41 17.30
CA ASN A 178 -6.97 16.16 17.89
C ASN A 178 -7.69 15.02 17.15
N PHE A 179 -7.62 14.98 15.82
CA PHE A 179 -8.23 13.94 14.99
C PHE A 179 -7.69 12.53 15.26
N LEU A 180 -6.41 12.41 15.56
CA LEU A 180 -5.74 11.14 15.86
C LEU A 180 -5.89 10.72 17.34
N SER A 181 -6.16 11.68 18.24
CA SER A 181 -6.24 11.44 19.68
C SER A 181 -7.61 10.91 20.11
N HIS A 182 -7.62 10.19 21.25
CA HIS A 182 -8.82 9.74 21.98
C HIS A 182 -9.85 9.00 21.12
N ARG A 183 -9.39 8.21 20.14
CA ARG A 183 -10.28 7.44 19.28
C ARG A 183 -10.74 6.16 19.97
N THR A 184 -11.99 5.82 19.75
CA THR A 184 -12.60 4.58 20.24
C THR A 184 -13.18 3.79 19.07
N PHE A 185 -13.22 2.48 19.21
CA PHE A 185 -13.87 1.62 18.24
C PHE A 185 -14.63 0.47 18.89
N GLN A 186 -15.63 -0.03 18.19
CA GLN A 186 -16.33 -1.28 18.50
C GLN A 186 -16.23 -2.20 17.31
N VAL A 187 -16.13 -3.50 17.55
CA VAL A 187 -16.15 -4.52 16.50
C VAL A 187 -17.59 -5.00 16.31
N ARG A 188 -18.08 -5.01 15.07
CA ARG A 188 -19.40 -5.51 14.71
C ARG A 188 -19.28 -6.88 14.04
N MET A 189 -19.99 -7.86 14.57
CA MET A 189 -20.18 -9.18 13.95
C MET A 189 -21.67 -9.46 13.79
N GLY A 190 -22.15 -9.43 12.53
CA GLY A 190 -23.58 -9.49 12.24
C GLY A 190 -24.34 -8.35 12.91
N ASN A 191 -25.22 -8.69 13.86
CA ASN A 191 -26.01 -7.72 14.64
C ASN A 191 -25.45 -7.46 16.03
N PHE A 192 -24.33 -8.09 16.40
CA PHE A 192 -23.70 -7.95 17.70
C PHE A 192 -22.54 -6.96 17.65
N TYR A 193 -22.37 -6.22 18.74
CA TYR A 193 -21.31 -5.24 18.95
C TYR A 193 -20.47 -5.66 20.14
N SER A 194 -19.16 -5.47 20.04
CA SER A 194 -18.25 -5.63 21.17
C SER A 194 -18.35 -4.46 22.15
N ASN A 195 -17.62 -4.58 23.27
CA ASN A 195 -17.28 -3.43 24.10
C ASN A 195 -16.50 -2.37 23.30
N HIS A 196 -16.47 -1.15 23.84
CA HIS A 196 -15.65 -0.07 23.32
C HIS A 196 -14.18 -0.32 23.66
N PHE A 197 -13.31 -0.15 22.67
CA PHE A 197 -11.86 -0.22 22.81
C PHE A 197 -11.24 1.11 22.44
N ILE A 198 -10.16 1.49 23.13
CA ILE A 198 -9.40 2.70 22.83
C ILE A 198 -8.34 2.34 21.78
N GLN A 199 -8.28 3.13 20.71
CA GLN A 199 -7.21 3.03 19.72
C GLN A 199 -6.05 3.94 20.14
N THR A 200 -4.95 3.33 20.59
CA THR A 200 -3.76 4.07 21.04
C THR A 200 -2.79 4.41 19.92
N GLU A 201 -2.71 3.56 18.89
CA GLU A 201 -1.73 3.69 17.81
C GLU A 201 -2.33 3.48 16.42
N GLY A 202 -1.60 3.98 15.42
CA GLY A 202 -2.00 3.94 14.02
C GLY A 202 -3.09 4.96 13.68
N VAL A 203 -3.51 4.90 12.41
CA VAL A 203 -4.58 5.76 11.86
C VAL A 203 -5.76 4.84 11.49
N PRO A 204 -7.02 5.21 11.75
CA PRO A 204 -8.18 4.36 11.45
C PRO A 204 -8.21 3.86 10.00
N GLN A 205 -8.53 2.57 9.82
CA GLN A 205 -8.62 1.95 8.50
C GLN A 205 -9.91 2.38 7.79
N GLY A 206 -9.86 3.51 7.09
CA GLY A 206 -11.04 4.15 6.48
C GLY A 206 -10.99 5.68 6.54
N SER A 207 -10.01 6.26 7.26
CA SER A 207 -9.71 7.69 7.22
C SER A 207 -9.11 8.09 5.87
N VAL A 208 -9.49 9.28 5.40
CA VAL A 208 -8.99 9.86 4.14
C VAL A 208 -7.54 10.32 4.29
N LEU A 209 -7.19 10.85 5.46
CA LEU A 209 -5.84 11.35 5.77
C LEU A 209 -4.80 10.24 5.96
N ARG A 210 -5.23 9.02 6.27
CA ARG A 210 -4.35 7.87 6.58
C ARG A 210 -3.25 7.68 5.54
N VAL A 211 -3.60 7.69 4.26
CA VAL A 211 -2.66 7.46 3.17
C VAL A 211 -1.61 8.56 3.09
N THR A 212 -2.05 9.82 3.15
CA THR A 212 -1.15 10.99 3.10
C THR A 212 -0.19 11.02 4.29
N LEU A 213 -0.69 10.81 5.51
CA LEU A 213 0.14 10.79 6.71
C LEU A 213 1.15 9.65 6.67
N PHE A 214 0.76 8.49 6.15
CA PHE A 214 1.66 7.35 5.97
C PHE A 214 2.75 7.65 4.94
N ILE A 215 2.41 8.25 3.80
CA ILE A 215 3.37 8.66 2.77
C ILE A 215 4.39 9.65 3.32
N ILE A 216 3.94 10.66 4.08
CA ILE A 216 4.82 11.62 4.74
C ILE A 216 5.81 10.92 5.66
N HIS A 217 5.32 10.00 6.50
CA HIS A 217 6.15 9.30 7.46
C HIS A 217 7.14 8.35 6.78
N LEU A 218 6.65 7.47 5.90
CA LEU A 218 7.48 6.42 5.31
C LEU A 218 8.44 6.97 4.26
N SER A 219 8.10 8.04 3.54
CA SER A 219 9.04 8.67 2.58
C SER A 219 10.36 9.11 3.22
N GLN A 220 10.37 9.37 4.54
CA GLN A 220 11.60 9.72 5.26
C GLN A 220 12.63 8.59 5.27
N ILE A 221 12.23 7.33 5.09
CA ILE A 221 13.14 6.19 5.07
C ILE A 221 14.19 6.33 3.96
N LEU A 222 13.82 6.97 2.85
CA LEU A 222 14.69 7.17 1.69
C LEU A 222 15.85 8.13 1.99
N ASN A 223 15.69 9.03 2.98
CA ASN A 223 16.74 9.97 3.38
C ASN A 223 17.89 9.29 4.15
N PHE A 224 17.68 8.07 4.65
CA PHE A 224 18.71 7.29 5.36
C PHE A 224 19.51 6.36 4.44
N LEU A 225 19.10 6.26 3.17
CA LEU A 225 19.81 5.48 2.17
C LEU A 225 21.15 6.15 1.82
N PRO A 226 22.25 5.40 1.76
CA PRO A 226 23.52 5.91 1.24
C PRO A 226 23.38 6.36 -0.22
N SER A 227 24.19 7.32 -0.65
CA SER A 227 24.16 7.89 -2.02
C SER A 227 24.43 6.87 -3.15
N TYR A 228 25.08 5.75 -2.84
CA TYR A 228 25.36 4.67 -3.78
C TYR A 228 24.22 3.63 -3.89
N VAL A 229 23.16 3.78 -3.10
CA VAL A 229 21.96 2.93 -3.16
C VAL A 229 20.80 3.78 -3.66
N HIS A 230 20.12 3.29 -4.69
CA HIS A 230 18.88 3.89 -5.15
C HIS A 230 17.70 3.25 -4.43
N GLY A 231 16.75 4.05 -3.99
CA GLY A 231 15.50 3.59 -3.41
C GLY A 231 14.32 4.04 -4.24
N SER A 232 13.27 3.23 -4.28
CA SER A 232 11.95 3.63 -4.76
C SER A 232 10.90 3.15 -3.77
N LEU A 233 9.85 3.94 -3.61
CA LEU A 233 8.76 3.66 -2.69
C LEU A 233 7.44 3.82 -3.44
N TYR A 234 6.55 2.85 -3.30
CA TYR A 234 5.16 3.00 -3.69
C TYR A 234 4.32 2.69 -2.47
N VAL A 235 3.94 3.73 -1.72
CA VAL A 235 3.22 3.55 -0.46
C VAL A 235 4.10 2.78 0.53
N ASP A 236 3.80 1.51 0.81
CA ASP A 236 4.56 0.58 1.66
C ASP A 236 5.51 -0.35 0.89
N ASP A 237 5.37 -0.45 -0.44
CA ASP A 237 6.26 -1.25 -1.29
C ASP A 237 7.61 -0.53 -1.46
N LEU A 238 8.56 -0.84 -0.59
CA LEU A 238 9.93 -0.33 -0.65
C LEU A 238 10.81 -1.26 -1.51
N GLN A 239 11.53 -0.66 -2.45
CA GLN A 239 12.56 -1.31 -3.24
C GLN A 239 13.86 -0.53 -3.12
N ILE A 240 14.98 -1.22 -2.96
CA ILE A 240 16.31 -0.63 -3.08
C ILE A 240 17.16 -1.40 -4.06
N SER A 241 18.06 -0.71 -4.73
CA SER A 241 19.00 -1.31 -5.67
C SER A 241 20.38 -0.67 -5.58
N CYS A 242 21.39 -1.48 -5.88
CA CYS A 242 22.76 -1.02 -6.01
C CYS A 242 23.40 -1.69 -7.24
N GLN A 243 24.19 -0.90 -7.99
CA GLN A 243 24.89 -1.36 -9.17
C GLN A 243 26.41 -1.21 -9.02
N GLY A 244 27.16 -2.14 -9.59
CA GLY A 244 28.61 -2.10 -9.55
C GLY A 244 29.27 -3.21 -10.36
N SER A 245 30.58 -3.10 -10.55
CA SER A 245 31.36 -4.10 -11.28
C SER A 245 31.73 -5.31 -10.40
N ASN A 246 31.83 -5.12 -9.09
CA ASN A 246 32.26 -6.12 -8.10
C ASN A 246 31.11 -6.49 -7.15
N MET A 247 30.74 -7.77 -7.13
CA MET A 247 29.64 -8.29 -6.29
C MET A 247 29.89 -8.07 -4.79
N ASN A 248 31.12 -8.30 -4.30
CA ASN A 248 31.45 -8.17 -2.88
C ASN A 248 31.28 -6.73 -2.39
N MET A 249 31.54 -5.76 -3.27
CA MET A 249 31.33 -4.34 -2.96
C MET A 249 29.84 -4.00 -2.89
N ILE A 250 29.05 -4.50 -3.83
CA ILE A 250 27.59 -4.34 -3.85
C ILE A 250 26.96 -4.96 -2.60
N GLU A 251 27.39 -6.17 -2.22
CA GLU A 251 26.90 -6.84 -1.03
C GLU A 251 27.17 -6.00 0.23
N ARG A 252 28.40 -5.51 0.41
CA ARG A 252 28.75 -4.63 1.54
C ARG A 252 27.95 -3.33 1.54
N GLN A 253 27.76 -2.72 0.37
CA GLN A 253 27.00 -1.49 0.20
C GLN A 253 25.53 -1.69 0.55
N LEU A 254 24.90 -2.75 0.04
CA LEU A 254 23.52 -3.08 0.33
C LEU A 254 23.33 -3.52 1.78
N GLN A 255 24.26 -4.26 2.36
CA GLN A 255 24.20 -4.65 3.77
C GLN A 255 24.30 -3.42 4.69
N ASN A 256 25.15 -2.44 4.36
CA ASN A 256 25.21 -1.18 5.11
C ASN A 256 23.90 -0.39 5.00
N ALA A 257 23.36 -0.26 3.78
CA ALA A 257 22.07 0.38 3.58
C ALA A 257 20.94 -0.35 4.33
N MET A 258 20.95 -1.69 4.32
CA MET A 258 20.03 -2.53 5.07
C MET A 258 20.09 -2.26 6.56
N ASN A 259 21.30 -2.23 7.14
CA ASN A 259 21.48 -1.98 8.56
C ASN A 259 20.92 -0.60 8.97
N LYS A 260 21.11 0.42 8.12
CA LYS A 260 20.52 1.75 8.34
C LYS A 260 19.00 1.74 8.23
N LEU A 261 18.45 1.02 7.25
CA LEU A 261 17.00 0.86 7.08
C LEU A 261 16.37 0.16 8.29
N VAL A 262 16.95 -0.95 8.75
CA VAL A 262 16.48 -1.69 9.92
C VAL A 262 16.53 -0.81 11.16
N ALA A 263 17.64 -0.10 11.40
CA ALA A 263 17.75 0.83 12.52
C ALA A 263 16.70 1.95 12.47
N TRP A 264 16.39 2.46 11.27
CA TRP A 264 15.32 3.44 11.09
C TRP A 264 13.94 2.83 11.38
N CYS A 265 13.66 1.62 10.88
CA CYS A 265 12.42 0.92 11.15
C CYS A 265 12.22 0.69 12.65
N ASP A 266 13.25 0.21 13.35
CA ASP A 266 13.23 -0.05 14.79
C ASP A 266 12.93 1.24 15.59
N LYS A 267 13.54 2.36 15.20
CA LYS A 267 13.31 3.68 15.83
C LYS A 267 11.90 4.24 15.60
N ASN A 268 11.23 3.77 14.54
CA ASN A 268 9.91 4.26 14.10
C ASN A 268 8.78 3.23 14.27
N GLY A 269 9.05 2.08 14.90
CA GLY A 269 8.03 1.06 15.20
C GLY A 269 7.65 0.15 14.01
N HIS A 270 8.41 0.19 12.91
CA HIS A 270 8.18 -0.68 11.76
C HIS A 270 8.98 -1.97 11.88
N THR A 271 8.49 -3.03 11.26
CA THR A 271 9.23 -4.30 11.16
C THR A 271 9.25 -4.76 9.72
N ILE A 272 10.45 -5.11 9.25
CA ILE A 272 10.68 -5.67 7.93
C ILE A 272 10.68 -7.19 8.06
N SER A 273 9.87 -7.87 7.24
CA SER A 273 9.81 -9.33 7.21
C SER A 273 10.91 -9.89 6.33
N ALA A 274 11.96 -10.49 6.92
CA ALA A 274 13.04 -11.11 6.15
C ALA A 274 12.54 -12.28 5.27
N GLU A 275 11.60 -13.07 5.79
CA GLU A 275 11.05 -14.24 5.12
C GLU A 275 10.18 -13.92 3.91
N LYS A 276 9.57 -12.72 3.87
CA LYS A 276 8.75 -12.26 2.74
C LYS A 276 9.50 -11.31 1.82
N SER A 277 10.55 -10.67 2.32
CA SER A 277 11.46 -9.88 1.49
C SER A 277 12.19 -10.77 0.50
N ARG A 278 12.52 -10.23 -0.66
CA ARG A 278 13.11 -11.00 -1.76
C ARG A 278 14.22 -10.18 -2.42
N CYS A 279 15.29 -10.86 -2.80
CA CYS A 279 16.41 -10.27 -3.51
C CYS A 279 16.46 -10.84 -4.93
N ILE A 280 16.77 -10.01 -5.91
CA ILE A 280 17.02 -10.46 -7.29
C ILE A 280 18.32 -9.84 -7.78
N HIS A 281 19.08 -10.65 -8.51
CA HIS A 281 20.32 -10.21 -9.14
C HIS A 281 20.15 -10.16 -10.66
N PHE A 282 20.43 -9.00 -11.24
CA PHE A 282 20.45 -8.77 -12.68
C PHE A 282 21.90 -8.62 -13.16
N CYS A 283 22.34 -9.48 -14.07
CA CYS A 283 23.65 -9.32 -14.73
C CYS A 283 23.69 -9.97 -16.12
N ARG A 284 24.45 -9.37 -17.05
CA ARG A 284 24.74 -9.94 -18.38
C ARG A 284 26.09 -10.64 -18.49
N LYS A 285 26.87 -10.69 -17.41
CA LYS A 285 28.17 -11.36 -17.41
C LYS A 285 27.94 -12.88 -17.51
N ARG A 286 28.75 -13.54 -18.33
CA ARG A 286 28.71 -15.00 -18.51
C ARG A 286 29.60 -15.74 -17.49
N ASN A 287 30.42 -15.01 -16.74
CA ASN A 287 31.30 -15.60 -15.74
C ASN A 287 30.49 -16.05 -14.52
N ILE A 288 30.95 -17.11 -13.87
CA ILE A 288 30.38 -17.58 -12.61
C ILE A 288 30.59 -16.47 -11.56
N HIS A 289 29.50 -16.04 -10.95
CA HIS A 289 29.50 -15.14 -9.82
C HIS A 289 28.58 -15.71 -8.75
N LEU A 290 28.98 -15.57 -7.49
CA LEU A 290 28.17 -15.99 -6.35
C LEU A 290 26.97 -15.06 -6.19
N ASP A 291 25.87 -15.63 -5.70
CA ASP A 291 24.72 -14.84 -5.30
C ASP A 291 25.07 -14.01 -4.06
N PRO A 292 24.54 -12.77 -3.95
CA PRO A 292 24.80 -11.91 -2.81
C PRO A 292 24.17 -12.49 -1.54
N ASN A 293 24.92 -12.48 -0.44
CA ASN A 293 24.43 -12.91 0.87
C ASN A 293 24.03 -11.69 1.72
N ILE A 294 22.78 -11.27 1.60
CA ILE A 294 22.24 -10.09 2.31
C ILE A 294 21.34 -10.55 3.44
N GLN A 295 21.54 -10.01 4.64
CA GLN A 295 20.86 -10.45 5.85
C GLN A 295 20.08 -9.33 6.53
N ILE A 296 18.91 -9.66 7.06
CA ILE A 296 18.13 -8.82 7.98
C ILE A 296 18.17 -9.51 9.34
N ARG A 297 18.78 -8.87 10.35
CA ARG A 297 18.89 -9.43 11.71
C ARG A 297 19.43 -10.88 11.72
N ASN A 298 20.49 -11.13 10.95
CA ASN A 298 21.13 -12.44 10.74
C ASN A 298 20.26 -13.49 10.00
N VAL A 299 19.11 -13.11 9.47
CA VAL A 299 18.30 -13.96 8.59
C VAL A 299 18.61 -13.61 7.13
N PRO A 300 19.11 -14.54 6.30
CA PRO A 300 19.40 -14.27 4.90
C PRO A 300 18.11 -14.05 4.10
N ILE A 301 18.13 -13.04 3.24
CA ILE A 301 17.06 -12.78 2.27
C ILE A 301 17.24 -13.77 1.11
N PRO A 302 16.21 -14.54 0.75
CA PRO A 302 16.32 -15.46 -0.37
C PRO A 302 16.48 -14.71 -1.70
N VAL A 303 17.47 -15.14 -2.47
CA VAL A 303 17.69 -14.68 -3.85
C VAL A 303 16.79 -15.48 -4.78
N VAL A 304 16.01 -14.78 -5.60
CA VAL A 304 15.04 -15.36 -6.54
C VAL A 304 15.34 -14.90 -7.97
N ASN A 305 14.95 -15.74 -8.92
CA ASN A 305 15.12 -15.44 -10.36
C ASN A 305 13.98 -14.60 -10.93
N GLU A 306 12.84 -14.57 -10.25
CA GLU A 306 11.62 -13.89 -10.70
C GLU A 306 10.99 -13.18 -9.50
N ILE A 307 10.52 -11.96 -9.73
CA ILE A 307 9.88 -11.16 -8.69
C ILE A 307 8.70 -10.37 -9.24
N ARG A 308 7.59 -10.39 -8.50
CA ARG A 308 6.44 -9.54 -8.78
C ARG A 308 6.58 -8.23 -8.03
N PHE A 309 6.67 -7.13 -8.77
CA PHE A 309 6.73 -5.77 -8.23
C PHE A 309 5.64 -4.92 -8.90
N LEU A 310 4.78 -4.30 -8.09
CA LEU A 310 3.67 -3.43 -8.55
C LEU A 310 2.83 -4.02 -9.70
N GLY A 311 2.62 -5.34 -9.68
CA GLY A 311 1.82 -6.07 -10.67
C GLY A 311 2.58 -6.66 -11.85
N VAL A 312 3.83 -6.26 -12.09
CA VAL A 312 4.69 -6.77 -13.18
C VAL A 312 5.67 -7.80 -12.64
N ILE A 313 5.95 -8.84 -13.43
CA ILE A 313 6.94 -9.87 -13.06
C ILE A 313 8.24 -9.58 -13.79
N PHE A 314 9.30 -9.30 -13.03
CA PHE A 314 10.66 -9.12 -13.54
C PHE A 314 11.42 -10.44 -13.44
N ASP A 315 12.14 -10.78 -14.51
CA ASP A 315 13.00 -11.95 -14.61
C ASP A 315 14.48 -11.54 -14.74
N GLY A 316 15.34 -12.17 -13.93
CA GLY A 316 16.80 -12.02 -13.99
C GLY A 316 17.49 -13.19 -14.69
N LYS A 317 16.74 -14.22 -15.09
CA LYS A 317 17.29 -15.50 -15.57
C LYS A 317 18.07 -15.31 -16.88
N LEU A 318 19.25 -15.92 -16.98
CA LEU A 318 20.13 -15.91 -18.17
C LEU A 318 20.60 -14.51 -18.61
N GLY A 319 20.56 -13.52 -17.71
CA GLY A 319 21.04 -12.17 -17.99
C GLY A 319 20.21 -11.40 -19.01
N LYS A 320 18.97 -11.80 -19.24
CA LYS A 320 18.03 -11.08 -20.09
C LYS A 320 16.78 -10.76 -19.26
N LEU A 321 16.32 -9.52 -19.40
CA LEU A 321 14.99 -9.12 -18.95
C LEU A 321 14.05 -9.43 -20.11
N THR A 322 13.39 -10.59 -20.08
CA THR A 322 12.56 -11.08 -21.20
C THR A 322 11.07 -10.81 -20.99
N PHE A 323 10.65 -10.59 -19.75
CA PHE A 323 9.25 -10.52 -19.32
C PHE A 323 8.42 -11.75 -19.73
N LEU A 324 9.05 -12.85 -20.13
CA LEU A 324 8.35 -14.07 -20.54
C LEU A 324 7.47 -14.65 -19.43
N PRO A 325 7.92 -14.73 -18.15
CA PRO A 325 7.05 -15.19 -17.06
C PRO A 325 5.82 -14.30 -16.88
N HIS A 326 5.97 -12.99 -17.10
CA HIS A 326 4.85 -12.04 -17.03
C HIS A 326 3.83 -12.30 -18.14
N ILE A 327 4.29 -12.47 -19.38
CA ILE A 327 3.44 -12.74 -20.54
C ILE A 327 2.67 -14.06 -20.36
N LEU A 328 3.34 -15.13 -19.92
CA LEU A 328 2.71 -16.42 -19.66
C LEU A 328 1.67 -16.33 -18.52
N HIS A 329 1.94 -15.54 -17.48
CA HIS A 329 0.99 -15.30 -16.40
C HIS A 329 -0.25 -14.55 -16.91
N LEU A 330 -0.06 -13.50 -17.71
CA LEU A 330 -1.16 -12.75 -18.32
C LEU A 330 -1.98 -13.61 -19.26
N GLN A 331 -1.35 -14.43 -20.11
CA GLN A 331 -2.03 -15.36 -21.00
C GLN A 331 -2.96 -16.28 -20.21
N LYS A 332 -2.46 -16.97 -19.17
CA LYS A 332 -3.27 -17.86 -18.32
C LYS A 332 -4.44 -17.13 -17.66
N LYS A 333 -4.25 -15.87 -17.26
CA LYS A 333 -5.31 -15.05 -16.67
C LYS A 333 -6.38 -14.70 -17.71
N CYS A 334 -5.97 -14.29 -18.91
CA CYS A 334 -6.86 -13.96 -20.01
C CYS A 334 -7.63 -15.18 -20.53
N GLU A 335 -6.99 -16.35 -20.60
CA GLU A 335 -7.64 -17.61 -21.00
C GLU A 335 -8.82 -17.96 -20.11
N ARG A 336 -8.72 -17.73 -18.79
CA ARG A 336 -9.84 -17.95 -17.86
C ARG A 336 -11.03 -17.05 -18.19
N SER A 337 -10.80 -15.75 -18.36
CA SER A 337 -11.86 -14.80 -18.73
C SER A 337 -12.44 -15.10 -20.10
N LEU A 338 -11.60 -15.47 -21.07
CA LEU A 338 -11.99 -15.82 -22.43
C LEU A 338 -12.80 -17.12 -22.47
N ASN A 339 -12.48 -18.10 -21.62
CA ASN A 339 -13.28 -19.32 -21.48
C ASN A 339 -14.67 -19.01 -20.91
N ILE A 340 -14.79 -18.10 -19.94
CA ILE A 340 -16.09 -17.63 -19.45
C ILE A 340 -16.88 -16.95 -20.57
N LEU A 341 -16.24 -16.04 -21.33
CA LEU A 341 -16.89 -15.38 -22.46
C LEU A 341 -17.35 -16.36 -23.54
N LYS A 342 -16.53 -17.39 -23.85
CA LYS A 342 -16.89 -18.45 -24.80
C LYS A 342 -18.11 -19.26 -24.34
N VAL A 343 -18.24 -19.51 -23.03
CA VAL A 343 -19.41 -20.19 -22.46
C VAL A 343 -20.64 -19.30 -22.59
N LEU A 344 -20.53 -18.02 -22.26
CA LEU A 344 -21.65 -17.06 -22.35
C LEU A 344 -22.06 -16.75 -23.79
N SER A 345 -21.13 -16.79 -24.74
CA SER A 345 -21.37 -16.45 -26.14
C SER A 345 -21.93 -17.61 -26.98
N ARG A 346 -21.99 -18.84 -26.45
CA ARG A 346 -22.55 -19.99 -27.17
C ARG A 346 -23.97 -20.27 -26.69
N THR A 347 -24.93 -20.12 -27.60
CA THR A 347 -26.36 -20.28 -27.35
C THR A 347 -26.87 -21.73 -27.44
N SER A 348 -26.04 -22.68 -27.91
CA SER A 348 -26.51 -24.03 -28.29
C SER A 348 -25.99 -25.20 -27.44
N TRP A 349 -24.98 -25.02 -26.59
CA TRP A 349 -24.48 -26.08 -25.70
C TRP A 349 -24.26 -25.50 -24.30
N GLY A 350 -25.08 -25.93 -23.35
CA GLY A 350 -25.01 -25.50 -21.95
C GLY A 350 -23.69 -25.87 -21.26
N CYS A 351 -23.51 -25.29 -20.07
CA CYS A 351 -22.32 -25.35 -19.23
C CYS A 351 -21.83 -26.80 -18.97
N GLN A 352 -20.95 -27.34 -19.81
CA GLN A 352 -20.19 -28.54 -19.48
C GLN A 352 -18.92 -28.16 -18.72
N SER A 353 -18.95 -28.38 -17.42
CA SER A 353 -17.82 -28.25 -16.49
C SER A 353 -16.81 -29.37 -16.67
N ASN A 354 -16.06 -29.37 -17.78
CA ASN A 354 -14.83 -30.17 -17.88
C ASN A 354 -13.68 -29.45 -17.16
N PHE A 355 -13.68 -29.55 -15.83
CA PHE A 355 -12.45 -29.47 -15.06
C PHE A 355 -11.58 -30.69 -15.40
N PRO A 356 -10.27 -30.55 -15.62
CA PRO A 356 -9.39 -31.70 -15.83
C PRO A 356 -9.12 -32.37 -14.49
N SER A 357 -9.79 -33.50 -14.20
CA SER A 357 -9.40 -34.43 -13.14
C SER A 357 -8.28 -35.37 -13.65
N PRO A 358 -7.29 -35.72 -12.80
CA PRO A 358 -6.12 -36.47 -13.23
C PRO A 358 -6.45 -37.95 -13.45
N CYS A 359 -5.71 -38.53 -14.38
CA CYS A 359 -5.76 -39.92 -14.83
C CYS A 359 -5.92 -40.95 -13.71
N LEU A 360 -6.84 -41.89 -13.90
CA LEU A 360 -6.75 -43.24 -13.33
C LEU A 360 -6.95 -44.25 -14.49
N PRO A 361 -6.13 -45.31 -14.55
CA PRO A 361 -6.11 -46.20 -15.71
C PRO A 361 -7.27 -47.19 -15.68
N SER A 362 -7.69 -47.53 -16.90
CA SER A 362 -8.60 -48.60 -17.27
C SER A 362 -8.39 -49.91 -16.52
N SER A 363 -9.45 -50.46 -15.94
CA SER A 363 -9.55 -51.87 -15.58
C SER A 363 -10.88 -52.46 -16.09
N HIS A 364 -10.76 -53.26 -17.13
CA HIS A 364 -11.48 -54.49 -17.46
C HIS A 364 -12.94 -54.70 -17.00
N SER A 365 -13.77 -54.92 -18.01
CA SER A 365 -14.93 -55.81 -18.12
C SER A 365 -14.97 -57.04 -17.20
N LEU A 366 -16.17 -57.36 -16.67
CA LEU A 366 -16.92 -58.65 -16.71
C LEU A 366 -18.12 -58.59 -15.72
N GLN A 367 -19.38 -58.71 -16.20
CA GLN A 367 -20.31 -59.84 -15.97
C GLN A 367 -20.40 -60.27 -14.48
N TYR A 368 -21.52 -60.20 -13.75
CA TYR A 368 -22.93 -60.50 -14.05
C TYR A 368 -23.90 -59.52 -13.37
#